data_AF-A0A8T5BAA9-F1
#
_entry.id   AF-A0A8T5BAA9-F1
#
_cell.length_a   1.000
_cell.length_b   1.000
_cell.length_c   1.000
_cell.angle_alpha   90.00
_cell.angle_beta   90.00
_cell.angle_gamma   90.00
#
_symmetry.space_group_name_H-M   'P 1'
#
loop_
_entity.id
_entity.type
_entity.pdbx_description
1 polymer ?
#
loop_
_entity_poly.entity_id
_entity_poly.type
_entity_poly.pdbx_seq_one_letter_code
_entity_poly.pdbx_strand_id
1 'polypeptide(L)'
;EGKNGDRRKSTGEWYYPHKYAIQITTDNPVFGGLSGCTLEEAISWGKISKDCRKVTCYCDATIALPLIAHALCERVEKRRHVPDLKKAIK
;
A
#
# COMPACT_ATOMS: atom_id res chain seq x y z
N GLU A 1 -17.77 10.72 15.58
CA GLU A 1 -16.43 10.07 15.63
C GLU A 1 -15.90 9.95 14.19
N GLY A 2 -15.38 11.02 13.58
CA GLY A 2 -13.99 11.45 13.74
C GLY A 2 -13.17 11.01 12.51
N LYS A 3 -13.58 11.46 11.31
CA LYS A 3 -13.12 10.97 10.00
C LYS A 3 -11.60 11.17 9.81
N ASN A 4 -10.80 10.12 9.95
CA ASN A 4 -9.35 10.07 9.64
C ASN A 4 -9.08 10.05 8.12
N GLY A 5 -9.80 10.84 7.34
CA GLY A 5 -9.64 10.94 5.89
C GLY A 5 -9.01 12.28 5.50
N ASP A 6 -8.23 12.29 4.42
CA ASP A 6 -7.72 13.52 3.84
C ASP A 6 -8.81 14.15 2.94
N ARG A 7 -8.85 15.48 2.87
CA ARG A 7 -9.82 16.21 2.03
C ARG A 7 -9.15 16.74 0.77
N ARG A 8 -9.68 16.39 -0.41
CA ARG A 8 -9.23 16.95 -1.70
C ARG A 8 -9.59 18.43 -1.74
N LYS A 9 -8.59 19.30 -1.95
CA LYS A 9 -8.80 20.75 -2.01
C LYS A 9 -9.62 21.19 -3.23
N SER A 10 -9.52 20.46 -4.34
CA SER A 10 -10.19 20.80 -5.61
C SER A 10 -11.67 20.41 -5.64
N THR A 11 -12.02 19.18 -5.23
CA THR A 11 -13.39 18.65 -5.29
C THR A 11 -14.13 18.74 -3.95
N GLY A 12 -13.41 19.01 -2.85
CA GLY A 12 -13.97 19.00 -1.50
C GLY A 12 -14.27 17.61 -0.94
N GLU A 13 -14.01 16.55 -1.73
CA GLU A 13 -14.28 15.16 -1.38
C GLU A 13 -13.28 14.59 -0.37
N TRP A 14 -13.76 13.64 0.43
CA TRP A 14 -12.94 12.91 1.40
C TRP A 14 -12.38 11.64 0.77
N TYR A 15 -11.11 11.34 1.02
CA TYR A 15 -10.47 10.09 0.61
C TYR A 15 -9.59 9.54 1.74
N TYR A 16 -9.31 8.24 1.68
CA TYR A 16 -8.60 7.52 2.75
C TYR A 16 -7.36 6.85 2.16
N PRO A 17 -6.23 7.55 2.09
CA PRO A 17 -5.03 7.01 1.48
C PRO A 17 -4.38 5.92 2.35
N HIS A 18 -3.69 4.96 1.72
CA HIS A 18 -3.04 3.86 2.43
C HIS A 18 -1.87 4.35 3.31
N LYS A 19 -1.78 3.81 4.54
CA LYS A 19 -0.72 4.13 5.51
C LYS A 19 0.56 3.31 5.34
N TYR A 20 0.46 2.18 4.64
CA TYR A 20 1.55 1.26 4.36
C TYR A 20 1.49 0.84 2.90
N ALA A 21 2.65 0.74 2.25
CA ALA A 21 2.75 0.26 0.89
C ALA A 21 4.02 -0.56 0.69
N ILE A 22 3.90 -1.74 0.07
CA ILE A 22 5.02 -2.57 -0.32
C ILE A 22 4.79 -2.90 -1.79
N GLN A 23 5.73 -2.50 -2.64
CA GLN A 23 5.71 -2.83 -4.06
C GLN A 23 6.80 -3.85 -4.33
N ILE A 24 6.43 -4.98 -4.92
CA ILE A 24 7.36 -5.99 -5.42
C ILE A 24 7.21 -5.95 -6.93
N THR A 25 8.28 -5.58 -7.63
CA THR A 25 8.23 -5.41 -9.09
C THR A 25 9.55 -5.78 -9.73
N THR A 26 9.49 -6.33 -10.93
CA THR A 26 10.65 -6.50 -11.80
C THR A 26 10.78 -5.35 -12.80
N ASP A 27 9.79 -4.45 -12.83
CA ASP A 27 9.70 -3.37 -13.79
C ASP A 27 10.51 -2.14 -13.33
N ASN A 28 10.97 -1.35 -14.30
CA ASN A 28 11.80 -0.18 -14.05
C ASN A 28 10.95 1.10 -14.21
N PRO A 29 11.02 2.06 -13.25
CA PRO A 29 10.29 3.33 -13.35
C PRO A 29 10.56 4.12 -14.63
N VAL A 30 11.72 3.95 -15.28
CA VAL A 30 12.10 4.68 -16.51
C VAL A 30 11.12 4.42 -17.66
N PHE A 31 10.48 3.25 -17.71
CA PHE A 31 9.54 2.91 -18.77
C PHE A 31 8.18 3.62 -18.64
N GLY A 32 7.91 4.28 -17.50
CA GLY A 32 6.67 5.02 -17.27
C GLY A 32 5.41 4.15 -17.23
N GLY A 33 5.56 2.83 -17.14
CA GLY A 33 4.46 1.89 -16.99
C GLY A 33 3.86 1.94 -15.58
N LEU A 34 2.57 1.62 -15.47
CA LEU A 34 1.89 1.55 -14.16
C LEU A 34 2.49 0.47 -13.24
N SER A 35 3.07 -0.59 -13.81
CA SER A 35 3.71 -1.70 -13.07
C SER A 35 5.06 -1.30 -12.44
N GLY A 36 5.77 -0.36 -13.05
CA GLY A 36 7.02 0.23 -12.56
C GLY A 36 6.85 1.59 -11.87
N CYS A 37 5.62 2.10 -11.79
CA CYS A 37 5.28 3.39 -11.18
C CYS A 37 5.88 3.51 -9.77
N THR A 38 6.48 4.66 -9.48
CA THR A 38 7.09 4.90 -8.15
C THR A 38 6.01 5.12 -7.09
N LEU A 39 6.31 4.78 -5.84
CA LEU A 39 5.37 5.02 -4.75
C LEU A 39 5.19 6.52 -4.47
N GLU A 40 6.19 7.34 -4.81
CA GLU A 40 6.13 8.81 -4.83
C GLU A 40 5.10 9.31 -5.83
N GLU A 41 5.09 8.73 -7.03
CA GLU A 41 4.06 9.01 -8.00
C GLU A 41 2.69 8.61 -7.44
N ALA A 42 2.51 7.40 -6.90
CA ALA A 42 1.24 6.97 -6.31
C ALA A 42 0.72 7.88 -5.16
N ILE A 43 1.62 8.57 -4.42
CA ILE A 43 1.25 9.61 -3.45
C ILE A 43 0.64 10.83 -4.14
N SER A 44 1.16 11.25 -5.30
CA SER A 44 0.62 12.40 -6.04
C SER A 44 -0.85 12.23 -6.46
N TRP A 45 -1.28 10.99 -6.70
CA TRP A 45 -2.67 10.65 -7.02
C TRP A 45 -3.59 10.55 -5.79
N GLY A 46 -2.99 10.59 -4.58
CA GLY A 46 -3.69 10.41 -3.31
C GLY A 46 -4.06 8.95 -3.02
N LYS A 47 -3.40 7.97 -3.66
CA LYS A 47 -3.61 6.54 -3.34
C LYS A 47 -2.90 6.14 -2.04
N ILE A 48 -1.75 6.74 -1.80
CA ILE A 48 -0.88 6.48 -0.65
C ILE A 48 -0.71 7.77 0.15
N SER A 49 -0.66 7.65 1.47
CA SER A 49 -0.53 8.82 2.35
C SER A 49 0.88 9.40 2.23
N LYS A 50 1.03 10.71 2.43
CA LYS A 50 2.35 11.36 2.45
C LYS A 50 3.23 10.81 3.57
N ASP A 51 2.63 10.50 4.72
CA ASP A 51 3.30 9.95 5.91
C ASP A 51 3.36 8.41 5.90
N CYS A 52 3.10 7.79 4.75
CA CYS A 52 3.10 6.34 4.59
C CYS A 52 4.50 5.73 4.78
N ARG A 53 4.56 4.58 5.49
CA ARG A 53 5.74 3.72 5.46
C ARG A 53 5.70 2.88 4.19
N LYS A 54 6.67 3.11 3.30
CA LYS A 54 6.68 2.57 1.96
C LYS A 54 8.03 2.01 1.56
N VAL A 55 8.04 0.94 0.77
CA VAL A 55 9.25 0.35 0.21
C VAL A 55 8.96 -0.32 -1.14
N THR A 56 9.90 -0.17 -2.07
CA THR A 56 9.91 -0.86 -3.36
C THR A 56 11.00 -1.92 -3.35
N CYS A 57 10.64 -3.17 -3.64
CA CYS A 57 11.54 -4.30 -3.78
C CYS A 57 11.64 -4.66 -5.26
N TYR A 58 12.82 -4.42 -5.84
CA TYR A 58 13.12 -4.81 -7.22
C TYR A 58 13.50 -6.29 -7.28
N CYS A 59 12.50 -7.16 -7.31
CA CYS A 59 12.65 -8.61 -7.27
C CYS A 59 11.41 -9.29 -7.87
N ASP A 60 11.57 -10.52 -8.32
CA ASP A 60 10.44 -11.35 -8.73
C ASP A 60 9.57 -11.73 -7.51
N ALA A 61 8.25 -11.72 -7.70
CA ALA A 61 7.29 -12.03 -6.64
C ALA A 61 7.46 -13.45 -6.08
N THR A 62 7.86 -14.41 -6.90
CA THR A 62 8.08 -15.81 -6.49
C THR A 62 9.26 -15.96 -5.52
N ILE A 63 10.19 -15.00 -5.51
CA ILE A 63 11.33 -14.96 -4.59
C ILE A 63 10.98 -14.13 -3.35
N ALA A 64 10.51 -12.90 -3.55
CA ALA A 64 10.29 -11.96 -2.44
C ALA A 64 9.12 -12.36 -1.53
N LEU A 65 8.02 -12.83 -2.10
CA LEU A 65 6.81 -13.15 -1.33
C LEU A 65 7.00 -14.27 -0.28
N PRO A 66 7.62 -15.43 -0.59
CA PRO A 66 7.82 -16.47 0.42
C PRO A 66 8.75 -16.03 1.56
N LEU A 67 9.78 -15.23 1.27
CA LEU A 67 10.68 -14.69 2.28
C LEU A 67 9.94 -13.74 3.23
N ILE A 68 9.12 -12.83 2.69
CA ILE A 68 8.29 -11.92 3.48
C ILE A 68 7.29 -12.71 4.33
N ALA A 69 6.61 -13.69 3.73
CA ALA A 69 5.63 -14.51 4.44
C ALA A 69 6.26 -15.29 5.60
N HIS A 70 7.42 -15.92 5.37
CA HIS A 70 8.16 -16.65 6.40
C HIS A 70 8.61 -15.72 7.53
N ALA A 71 9.23 -14.58 7.18
CA ALA A 71 9.63 -13.56 8.13
C ALA A 71 8.49 -13.03 9.01
N LEU A 72 7.29 -12.89 8.43
CA LEU A 72 6.09 -12.49 9.18
C LEU A 72 5.61 -13.61 10.11
N CYS A 73 5.63 -14.87 9.67
CA CYS A 73 5.28 -16.01 10.50
C CYS A 73 6.19 -16.14 11.73
N GLU A 74 7.49 -15.89 11.58
CA GLU A 74 8.44 -15.93 12.70
C GLU A 74 8.29 -14.75 13.67
N ARG A 75 8.06 -13.54 13.15
CA ARG A 75 8.11 -12.30 13.95
C ARG A 75 6.76 -11.84 14.49
N VAL A 76 5.65 -12.29 13.92
CA VAL A 76 4.30 -11.83 14.29
C VAL A 76 3.61 -12.89 15.14
N GLU A 77 3.70 -12.73 16.46
CA GLU A 77 3.11 -13.67 17.43
C GLU A 77 1.58 -13.68 17.44
N LYS A 78 0.95 -12.53 17.20
CA LYS A 78 -0.52 -12.37 17.19
C LYS A 78 -0.96 -11.73 15.89
N ARG A 79 -1.69 -12.50 15.07
CA ARG A 79 -2.45 -11.91 13.96
C ARG A 79 -3.57 -11.06 14.55
N ARG A 80 -3.57 -9.77 14.19
CA ARG A 80 -4.69 -8.88 14.50
C ARG A 80 -5.97 -9.46 13.91
N HIS A 81 -7.08 -9.31 14.64
CA HIS A 81 -8.40 -9.75 14.17
C HIS A 81 -8.65 -9.19 12.77
N VAL A 82 -8.78 -10.10 11.79
CA VAL A 82 -9.03 -9.71 10.40
C VAL A 82 -10.36 -8.97 10.35
N PRO A 83 -10.43 -7.78 9.74
CA PRO A 83 -11.70 -7.10 9.53
C PRO A 83 -12.62 -8.02 8.71
N ASP A 84 -13.85 -8.20 9.17
CA ASP A 84 -14.86 -8.92 8.40
C ASP A 84 -15.21 -8.10 7.14
N LEU A 85 -14.60 -8.45 6.01
CA LEU A 85 -14.78 -7.76 4.73
C LEU A 85 -16.23 -7.87 4.22
N LYS A 86 -17.04 -8.80 4.76
CA LYS A 86 -18.48 -8.88 4.42
C LYS A 86 -19.26 -7.66 4.90
N LYS A 87 -18.79 -6.99 5.96
CA LYS A 87 -19.43 -5.77 6.48
C LYS A 87 -19.08 -4.52 5.68
N ALA A 88 -18.04 -4.55 4.85
CA ALA A 88 -17.60 -3.41 4.06
C ALA A 88 -18.29 -3.30 2.68
N ILE A 89 -19.05 -4.33 2.27
CA ILE A 89 -19.73 -4.41 0.96
C ILE A 89 -21.24 -4.06 1.08
N LYS A 90 -21.70 -3.61 2.26
CA LYS A 90 -23.09 -3.21 2.51
C LYS A 90 -23.20 -1.70 2.63
#